data_AF-A0A8M1KAD8-F1
#
_entry.id   AF-A0A8M1KAD8-F1
#
_cell.length_a   1.000
_cell.length_b   1.000
_cell.length_c   1.000
_cell.angle_alpha   90.00
_cell.angle_beta   90.00
_cell.angle_gamma   90.00
#
_symmetry.space_group_name_H-M   'P 1'
#
loop_
_entity.id
_entity.type
_entity.pdbx_description
1 polymer ?
#
loop_
_entity_poly.entity_id
_entity_poly.type
_entity_poly.pdbx_seq_one_letter_code
_entity_poly.pdbx_strand_id
1 'polypeptide(L)'
;MSNTSKKHQSFCSEPMKGKPVTALPGIGPARGSQLQSQGYHKATDVYGKYLTMHENRNEFQGWLKKESGANFKQQGDCYNGVRGWTDNNL
;
A
#
# COMPACT_ATOMS: atom_id res chain seq x y z
N MET A 1 -1.85 -5.69 -21.26
CA MET A 1 -1.86 -6.65 -20.14
C MET A 1 -0.92 -6.15 -19.05
N SER A 2 -1.48 -5.73 -17.91
CA SER A 2 -0.71 -5.20 -16.78
C SER A 2 -0.01 -6.36 -16.08
N ASN A 3 1.31 -6.48 -16.22
CA ASN A 3 2.10 -7.57 -15.62
C ASN A 3 2.34 -7.26 -14.12
N THR A 4 1.27 -7.23 -13.32
CA THR A 4 1.32 -6.98 -11.88
C THR A 4 1.85 -8.22 -11.15
N SER A 5 2.55 -8.01 -10.02
CA SER A 5 3.11 -9.13 -9.25
C SER A 5 2.01 -10.06 -8.70
N LYS A 6 2.33 -11.34 -8.46
CA LYS A 6 1.43 -12.29 -7.77
C LYS A 6 0.91 -11.72 -6.44
N LYS A 7 1.77 -11.02 -5.69
CA LYS A 7 1.41 -10.35 -4.44
C LYS A 7 0.32 -9.30 -4.64
N HIS A 8 0.40 -8.53 -5.72
CA HIS A 8 -0.63 -7.54 -6.08
C HIS A 8 -1.96 -8.23 -6.41
N GLN A 9 -1.93 -9.28 -7.23
CA GLN A 9 -3.13 -10.03 -7.59
C GLN A 9 -3.82 -10.63 -6.34
N SER A 10 -3.07 -11.31 -5.48
CA SER A 10 -3.58 -11.85 -4.21
C SER A 10 -4.08 -10.78 -3.25
N PHE A 11 -3.50 -9.58 -3.28
CA PHE A 11 -3.98 -8.47 -2.47
C PHE A 11 -5.35 -7.99 -2.95
N CYS A 12 -5.51 -7.75 -4.24
CA CYS A 12 -6.73 -7.21 -4.85
C CYS A 12 -7.90 -8.21 -4.93
N SER A 13 -7.63 -9.52 -4.87
CA SER A 13 -8.64 -10.59 -4.97
C SER A 13 -9.37 -10.90 -3.65
N GLU A 14 -8.96 -10.28 -2.54
CA GLU A 14 -9.45 -10.60 -1.20
C GLU A 14 -9.73 -9.32 -0.41
N PRO A 15 -10.66 -9.33 0.56
CA PRO A 15 -10.93 -8.19 1.42
C PRO A 15 -9.67 -7.71 2.16
N MET A 16 -9.44 -6.39 2.20
CA MET A 16 -8.27 -5.80 2.87
C MET A 16 -8.33 -5.92 4.41
N LYS A 17 -9.53 -6.10 4.97
CA LYS A 17 -9.77 -6.12 6.42
C LYS A 17 -8.95 -7.23 7.09
N GLY A 18 -8.10 -6.83 8.04
CA GLY A 18 -7.29 -7.76 8.85
C GLY A 18 -5.93 -8.14 8.24
N LYS A 19 -5.65 -7.75 6.99
CA LYS A 19 -4.32 -7.97 6.40
C LYS A 19 -3.27 -7.06 7.07
N PRO A 20 -2.07 -7.58 7.38
CA PRO A 20 -0.99 -6.74 7.92
C PRO A 20 -0.50 -5.74 6.88
N VAL A 21 0.13 -4.65 7.31
CA VAL A 21 0.70 -3.65 6.40
C VAL A 21 1.73 -4.25 5.43
N THR A 22 2.42 -5.32 5.83
CA THR A 22 3.36 -6.07 4.98
C THR A 22 2.70 -6.86 3.86
N ALA A 23 1.38 -7.02 3.86
CA ALA A 23 0.64 -7.62 2.76
C ALA A 23 0.52 -6.67 1.55
N LEU A 24 0.72 -5.37 1.75
CA LEU A 24 0.67 -4.39 0.67
C LEU A 24 1.77 -4.66 -0.37
N PRO A 25 1.46 -4.59 -1.66
CA PRO A 25 2.48 -4.63 -2.71
C PRO A 25 3.55 -3.54 -2.49
N GLY A 26 4.81 -3.83 -2.79
CA GLY A 26 5.92 -2.90 -2.52
C GLY A 26 6.35 -2.77 -1.05
N ILE A 27 5.52 -3.19 -0.08
CA ILE A 27 5.86 -3.15 1.34
C ILE A 27 6.39 -4.51 1.80
N GLY A 28 7.72 -4.61 1.96
CA GLY A 28 8.38 -5.76 2.57
C GLY A 28 8.52 -5.61 4.10
N PRO A 29 9.09 -6.61 4.81
CA PRO A 29 9.24 -6.58 6.27
C PRO A 29 9.92 -5.32 6.79
N ALA A 30 11.04 -4.90 6.20
CA ALA A 30 11.77 -3.70 6.65
C ALA A 30 10.91 -2.42 6.57
N ARG A 31 10.16 -2.23 5.48
CA ARG A 31 9.27 -1.06 5.31
C ARG A 31 8.02 -1.18 6.16
N GLY A 32 7.50 -2.40 6.32
CA GLY A 32 6.40 -2.71 7.21
C GLY A 32 6.73 -2.41 8.66
N SER A 33 7.92 -2.75 9.15
CA SER A 33 8.35 -2.42 10.52
C SER A 33 8.45 -0.91 10.75
N GLN A 34 8.91 -0.14 9.75
CA GLN A 34 8.91 1.32 9.83
C GLN A 34 7.47 1.89 9.86
N LEU A 35 6.58 1.38 9.03
CA LEU A 35 5.17 1.78 9.06
C LEU A 35 4.50 1.43 10.40
N GLN A 36 4.81 0.25 10.95
CA GLN A 36 4.32 -0.19 12.25
C GLN A 36 4.83 0.68 13.40
N SER A 37 6.08 1.16 13.37
CA SER A 37 6.58 2.07 14.40
C SER A 37 5.91 3.45 14.36
N GLN A 38 5.37 3.84 13.19
CA GLN A 38 4.53 5.04 13.03
C GLN A 38 3.04 4.77 13.34
N GLY A 39 2.66 3.56 13.75
CA GLY A 39 1.29 3.18 14.11
C GLY A 39 0.45 2.60 12.96
N TYR A 40 1.03 2.38 11.77
CA TYR A 40 0.35 1.74 10.65
C TYR A 40 0.59 0.22 10.68
N HIS A 41 -0.28 -0.51 11.37
CA HIS A 41 -0.10 -1.95 11.56
C HIS A 41 -0.79 -2.80 10.49
N LYS A 42 -1.90 -2.31 9.95
CA LYS A 42 -2.77 -3.01 9.01
C LYS A 42 -2.78 -2.33 7.65
N ALA A 43 -3.12 -3.09 6.62
CA ALA A 43 -3.31 -2.54 5.28
C ALA A 43 -4.41 -1.46 5.24
N THR A 44 -5.44 -1.59 6.09
CA THR A 44 -6.53 -0.61 6.24
C THR A 44 -6.05 0.75 6.74
N ASP A 45 -4.98 0.80 7.54
CA ASP A 45 -4.46 2.05 8.09
C ASP A 45 -3.79 2.88 6.99
N VAL A 46 -3.03 2.20 6.12
CA VAL A 46 -2.43 2.80 4.92
C VAL A 46 -3.51 3.18 3.90
N TYR A 47 -4.56 2.37 3.78
CA TYR A 47 -5.70 2.67 2.91
C TYR A 47 -6.43 3.94 3.35
N GLY A 48 -6.70 4.08 4.66
CA GLY A 48 -7.27 5.31 5.21
C GLY A 48 -6.40 6.53 4.85
N LYS A 49 -5.07 6.39 4.94
CA LYS A 49 -4.15 7.46 4.54
C LYS A 49 -4.25 7.80 3.05
N TYR A 50 -4.31 6.79 2.18
CA TYR A 50 -4.53 6.98 0.74
C TYR A 50 -5.81 7.77 0.45
N LEU A 51 -6.91 7.47 1.14
CA LEU A 51 -8.18 8.19 0.99
C LEU A 51 -8.09 9.63 1.48
N THR A 52 -7.39 9.89 2.60
CA THR A 52 -7.20 11.27 3.12
C THR A 52 -6.40 12.16 2.16
N MET A 53 -5.63 11.56 1.25
CA MET A 53 -4.85 12.25 0.21
C MET A 53 -5.63 12.34 -1.11
N HIS A 54 -6.94 12.08 -1.10
CA HIS A 54 -7.79 12.09 -2.29
C HIS A 54 -7.21 11.28 -3.45
N GLU A 55 -6.61 10.13 -3.13
CA GLU A 55 -6.02 9.22 -4.12
C GLU A 55 -4.86 9.85 -4.91
N ASN A 56 -4.30 10.95 -4.43
CA ASN A 56 -3.22 11.65 -5.11
C ASN A 56 -1.93 10.81 -5.05
N ARG A 57 -1.49 10.36 -6.22
CA ARG A 57 -0.27 9.55 -6.36
C ARG A 57 0.96 10.20 -5.77
N ASN A 58 1.22 11.47 -6.08
CA ASN A 58 2.46 12.13 -5.68
C ASN A 58 2.50 12.35 -4.16
N GLU A 59 1.37 12.75 -3.57
CA GLU A 59 1.25 12.92 -2.12
C GLU A 59 1.42 11.59 -1.38
N PHE A 60 0.74 10.53 -1.85
CA PHE A 60 0.85 9.21 -1.25
C PHE A 60 2.27 8.66 -1.35
N GLN A 61 2.91 8.76 -2.51
CA GLN A 61 4.29 8.29 -2.71
C GLN A 61 5.28 9.09 -1.86
N GLY A 62 5.10 10.41 -1.74
CA GLY A 62 5.91 11.27 -0.89
C GLY A 62 5.76 10.94 0.59
N TRP A 63 4.54 10.72 1.06
CA TRP A 63 4.26 10.27 2.42
C TRP A 63 4.87 8.90 2.69
N LEU A 64 4.67 7.93 1.81
CA LEU A 64 5.19 6.58 1.99
C LEU A 64 6.72 6.56 2.03
N LYS A 65 7.38 7.41 1.24
CA LYS A 65 8.83 7.64 1.32
C LYS A 65 9.24 8.17 2.68
N LYS A 66 8.53 9.19 3.18
CA LYS A 66 8.82 9.86 4.46
C LYS A 66 8.66 8.91 5.64
N GLU A 67 7.56 8.17 5.72
CA GLU A 67 7.25 7.33 6.88
C GLU A 67 8.01 6.00 6.89
N SER A 68 8.28 5.42 5.71
CA SER A 68 8.85 4.06 5.63
C SER A 68 10.26 4.01 5.03
N GLY A 69 10.72 5.07 4.36
CA GLY A 69 11.93 5.05 3.54
C GLY A 69 11.79 4.24 2.25
N ALA A 70 10.56 4.04 1.75
CA ALA A 70 10.31 3.32 0.51
C ALA A 70 10.98 4.00 -0.69
N ASN A 71 11.52 3.21 -1.61
CA ASN A 71 12.04 3.72 -2.89
C ASN A 71 10.91 3.92 -3.91
N PHE A 72 11.22 4.55 -5.06
CA PHE A 72 10.23 4.89 -6.08
C PHE A 72 9.45 3.68 -6.62
N LYS A 73 10.11 2.52 -6.76
CA LYS A 73 9.45 1.28 -7.20
C LYS A 73 8.45 0.79 -6.15
N GLN A 74 8.87 0.70 -4.88
CA GLN A 74 8.04 0.27 -3.77
C GLN A 74 6.83 1.20 -3.59
N GLN A 75 7.04 2.50 -3.74
CA GLN A 75 5.99 3.51 -3.69
C GLN A 75 4.96 3.29 -4.81
N GLY A 76 5.42 3.07 -6.04
CA GLY A 76 4.57 2.77 -7.19
C GLY A 76 3.77 1.47 -7.02
N ASP A 77 4.44 0.41 -6.57
CA ASP A 77 3.81 -0.89 -6.34
C ASP A 77 2.73 -0.79 -5.27
N CYS A 78 3.00 -0.11 -4.15
CA CYS A 78 2.03 0.09 -3.07
C CYS A 78 0.82 0.91 -3.52
N TYR A 79 1.07 2.05 -4.19
CA TYR A 79 -0.01 2.89 -4.72
C TYR A 79 -0.90 2.10 -5.68
N ASN A 80 -0.31 1.40 -6.64
CA ASN A 80 -1.06 0.60 -7.60
C ASN A 80 -1.83 -0.53 -6.90
N GLY A 81 -1.24 -1.16 -5.88
CA GLY A 81 -1.90 -2.19 -5.09
C GLY A 81 -3.13 -1.69 -4.34
N VAL A 82 -3.02 -0.52 -3.72
CA VAL A 82 -4.14 0.11 -3.02
C VAL A 82 -5.22 0.54 -4.01
N ARG A 83 -4.85 1.22 -5.10
CA ARG A 83 -5.78 1.66 -6.13
C ARG A 83 -6.49 0.48 -6.80
N GLY A 84 -5.75 -0.55 -7.18
CA GLY A 84 -6.33 -1.75 -7.80
C GLY A 84 -7.25 -2.52 -6.86
N TRP A 85 -7.05 -2.41 -5.54
CA TRP A 85 -8.02 -2.93 -4.58
C TRP A 85 -9.30 -2.09 -4.55
N THR A 86 -9.19 -0.75 -4.53
CA THR A 86 -10.34 0.17 -4.65
C THR A 86 -11.17 -0.15 -5.88
N ASP A 87 -10.54 -0.19 -7.06
CA ASP A 87 -11.21 -0.42 -8.35
C ASP A 87 -11.95 -1.77 -8.43
N ASN A 88 -11.57 -2.76 -7.61
CA ASN A 88 -12.14 -4.11 -7.62
C ASN A 88 -13.20 -4.35 -6.53
N ASN A 89 -13.24 -3.53 -5.48
CA ASN A 89 -14.03 -3.82 -4.27
C ASN A 89 -14.98 -2.69 -3.86
N LEU A 90 -14.98 -1.57 -4.58
CA LEU A 90 -15.88 -0.42 -4.42
C LEU A 90 -16.50 -0.06 -5.77
#